data_AF-A0A915K163-F1
#
_entry.id   AF-A0A915K163-F1
#
_cell.length_a   1.000
_cell.length_b   1.000
_cell.length_c   1.000
_cell.angle_alpha   90.00
_cell.angle_beta   90.00
_cell.angle_gamma   90.00
#
_symmetry.space_group_name_H-M   'P 1'
#
loop_
_entity.id
_entity.type
_entity.pdbx_description
1 polymer ?
#
loop_
_entity_poly.entity_id
_entity_poly.type
_entity_poly.pdbx_seq_one_letter_code
_entity_poly.pdbx_strand_id
1 'polypeptide(L)'
;MKSFLIVFLVISLALVYSERVQHQTSVRQPNERRLSKIEETAHENHRKMIKEFKTKFGGLKDNCFPRPNGGCRCVEKGPDNQEKTVMYDRKDIDTKCRLSSRTA
;
A
#
# COMPACT_ATOMS: atom_id res chain seq x y z
N MET A 1 -23.63 -55.56 29.34
CA MET A 1 -23.07 -54.44 30.14
C MET A 1 -21.92 -53.71 29.45
N LYS A 2 -20.92 -54.41 28.88
CA LYS A 2 -19.75 -53.78 28.21
C LYS A 2 -20.11 -52.86 27.03
N SER A 3 -21.10 -53.22 26.21
CA SER A 3 -21.50 -52.42 25.05
C SER A 3 -22.10 -51.06 25.43
N PHE A 4 -22.84 -50.97 26.54
CA PHE A 4 -23.40 -49.69 27.01
C PHE A 4 -22.31 -48.74 27.53
N LEU A 5 -21.28 -49.29 28.17
CA LEU A 5 -20.14 -48.51 28.67
C LEU A 5 -19.34 -47.89 27.52
N ILE A 6 -19.14 -48.66 26.44
CA ILE A 6 -18.44 -48.19 25.24
C ILE A 6 -19.23 -47.03 24.62
N VAL A 7 -20.53 -47.22 24.37
CA VAL A 7 -21.40 -46.19 23.78
C VAL A 7 -21.36 -44.89 24.60
N PHE A 8 -21.43 -44.98 25.92
CA PHE A 8 -21.33 -43.81 26.80
C PHE A 8 -20.00 -43.06 26.64
N LEU A 9 -18.87 -43.78 26.62
CA LEU A 9 -17.55 -43.18 26.43
C LEU A 9 -17.40 -42.51 25.08
N VAL A 10 -17.91 -43.10 23.99
CA VAL A 10 -17.83 -42.48 22.66
C VAL A 10 -18.66 -41.20 22.59
N ILE A 11 -19.85 -41.21 23.20
CA ILE A 11 -20.73 -40.03 23.25
C ILE A 11 -20.09 -38.91 24.08
N SER A 12 -19.54 -39.22 25.26
CA SER A 12 -18.87 -38.22 26.09
C SER A 12 -17.65 -37.61 25.40
N LEU A 13 -16.83 -38.42 24.72
CA LEU A 13 -15.69 -37.92 23.95
C LEU A 13 -16.14 -37.06 22.75
N ALA A 14 -17.20 -37.45 22.04
CA ALA A 14 -17.76 -36.69 20.93
C ALA A 14 -18.32 -35.34 21.37
N LEU A 15 -19.00 -35.26 22.52
CA LEU A 15 -19.51 -34.02 23.09
C LEU A 15 -18.38 -33.06 23.48
N VAL A 16 -17.35 -33.55 24.17
CA VAL A 16 -16.16 -32.76 24.55
C VAL A 16 -15.38 -32.30 23.32
N TYR A 17 -15.30 -33.14 22.28
CA TYR A 17 -14.66 -32.78 21.02
C TYR A 17 -15.44 -31.66 20.30
N SER A 18 -16.76 -31.73 20.25
CA SER A 18 -17.62 -30.73 19.61
C SER A 18 -17.50 -29.34 20.24
N GLU A 19 -17.49 -29.25 21.58
CA GLU A 19 -17.35 -27.96 22.31
C GLU A 19 -16.00 -27.28 22.04
N ARG A 20 -14.89 -28.04 21.99
CA ARG A 20 -13.56 -27.48 21.69
C ARG A 20 -13.44 -26.94 20.27
N VAL A 21 -14.10 -27.57 19.29
CA VAL A 21 -14.08 -27.12 17.89
C VAL A 21 -14.84 -25.79 17.71
N GLN A 22 -15.95 -25.59 18.43
CA GLN A 22 -16.73 -24.34 18.36
C GLN A 22 -15.97 -23.14 18.94
N HIS A 23 -15.19 -23.33 20.00
CA HIS A 23 -14.42 -22.25 20.61
C HIS A 23 -13.25 -21.80 19.71
N GLN A 24 -12.63 -22.75 18.99
CA GLN A 24 -11.48 -22.47 18.12
C GLN A 24 -11.86 -21.74 16.82
N THR A 25 -13.08 -21.94 16.29
CA THR A 25 -13.57 -21.24 15.10
C THR A 25 -14.05 -19.82 15.42
N SER A 26 -14.67 -19.62 16.58
CA SER A 26 -15.17 -18.31 17.07
C SER A 26 -14.05 -17.26 17.27
N VAL A 27 -12.87 -17.67 17.72
CA VAL A 27 -11.73 -16.76 17.95
C VAL A 27 -10.93 -16.47 16.68
N ARG A 28 -10.90 -17.39 15.69
CA ARG A 28 -10.18 -17.22 14.42
C ARG A 28 -10.87 -16.27 13.45
N GLN A 29 -12.18 -16.41 13.26
CA GLN A 29 -12.94 -15.63 12.28
C GLN A 29 -12.94 -14.09 12.50
N PRO A 30 -12.94 -13.55 13.75
CA PRO A 30 -12.86 -12.11 13.99
C PRO A 30 -11.46 -11.53 13.75
N ASN A 31 -10.40 -12.33 13.88
CA ASN A 31 -9.05 -11.87 13.59
C ASN A 31 -8.80 -11.81 12.08
N GLU A 32 -9.23 -12.83 11.34
CA GLU A 32 -9.09 -12.92 9.89
C GLU A 32 -9.87 -11.81 9.16
N ARG A 33 -11.10 -11.52 9.59
CA ARG A 33 -11.88 -10.37 9.06
C ARG A 33 -11.26 -9.02 9.35
N ARG A 34 -10.58 -8.86 10.50
CA ARG A 34 -9.87 -7.63 10.81
C ARG A 34 -8.63 -7.47 9.93
N LEU A 35 -7.89 -8.56 9.71
CA LEU A 35 -6.73 -8.59 8.82
C LEU A 35 -7.12 -8.23 7.39
N SER A 36 -8.16 -8.87 6.84
CA SER A 36 -8.62 -8.57 5.48
C SER A 36 -9.07 -7.12 5.31
N LYS A 37 -9.75 -6.55 6.31
CA LYS A 37 -10.15 -5.13 6.30
C LYS A 37 -8.93 -4.19 6.34
N ILE A 38 -7.92 -4.52 7.14
CA ILE A 38 -6.67 -3.74 7.22
C ILE A 38 -5.96 -3.77 5.86
N GLU A 39 -5.86 -4.95 5.24
CA GLU A 39 -5.25 -5.12 3.92
C GLU A 39 -6.01 -4.32 2.85
N GLU A 40 -7.33 -4.43 2.78
CA GLU A 40 -8.15 -3.66 1.83
C GLU A 40 -7.94 -2.15 2.01
N THR A 41 -7.97 -1.67 3.26
CA THR A 41 -7.76 -0.26 3.59
C THR A 41 -6.36 0.20 3.19
N ALA A 42 -5.34 -0.62 3.40
CA ALA A 42 -3.97 -0.32 3.00
C ALA A 42 -3.83 -0.21 1.48
N HIS A 43 -4.44 -1.11 0.72
CA HIS A 43 -4.45 -1.07 -0.74
C HIS A 43 -5.12 0.19 -1.27
N GLU A 44 -6.28 0.56 -0.71
CA GLU A 44 -7.02 1.75 -1.14
C GLU A 44 -6.26 3.05 -0.80
N ASN A 45 -5.69 3.15 0.41
CA ASN A 45 -4.89 4.29 0.81
C ASN A 45 -3.64 4.45 -0.05
N HIS A 46 -2.95 3.34 -0.35
CA HIS A 46 -1.80 3.34 -1.26
C HIS A 46 -2.18 3.81 -2.66
N ARG A 47 -3.31 3.34 -3.20
CA ARG A 47 -3.84 3.76 -4.50
C ARG A 47 -4.15 5.25 -4.53
N LYS A 48 -4.79 5.79 -3.49
CA LYS A 48 -5.08 7.23 -3.35
C LYS A 48 -3.79 8.05 -3.32
N MET A 49 -2.82 7.65 -2.52
CA MET A 49 -1.53 8.34 -2.42
C MET A 49 -0.80 8.39 -3.77
N ILE A 50 -0.73 7.27 -4.50
CA ILE A 50 -0.13 7.23 -5.84
C ILE A 50 -0.85 8.18 -6.80
N LYS A 51 -2.18 8.19 -6.78
CA LYS A 51 -2.97 9.09 -7.64
C LYS A 51 -2.66 10.55 -7.33
N GLU A 52 -2.67 10.92 -6.05
CA GLU A 52 -2.32 12.29 -5.63
C GLU A 52 -0.90 12.67 -6.01
N PHE A 53 0.06 11.75 -5.82
CA PHE A 53 1.45 11.96 -6.19
C PHE A 53 1.59 12.22 -7.70
N LYS A 54 0.96 11.39 -8.54
CA LYS A 54 0.94 11.58 -9.99
C LYS A 54 0.26 12.88 -10.41
N THR A 55 -0.84 13.26 -9.78
CA THR A 55 -1.54 14.52 -10.12
C THR A 55 -0.72 15.75 -9.75
N LYS A 56 -0.08 15.75 -8.57
CA LYS A 56 0.68 16.91 -8.08
C LYS A 56 2.07 17.01 -8.72
N PHE A 57 2.72 15.89 -8.96
CA PHE A 57 4.14 15.82 -9.31
C PHE A 57 4.43 15.01 -10.58
N GLY A 58 3.40 14.57 -11.31
CA GLY A 58 3.58 13.93 -12.61
C GLY A 58 4.05 14.91 -13.68
N GLY A 59 4.69 14.37 -14.72
CA GLY A 59 5.08 15.12 -15.91
C GLY A 59 6.32 16.01 -15.76
N LEU A 60 7.11 15.84 -14.68
CA LEU A 60 8.44 16.46 -14.59
C LEU A 60 9.39 15.79 -15.59
N LYS A 61 10.35 16.57 -16.10
CA LYS A 61 11.46 16.09 -16.93
C LYS A 61 12.31 15.10 -16.16
N ASP A 62 13.03 14.25 -16.88
CA ASP A 62 14.06 13.42 -16.30
C ASP A 62 15.08 14.31 -15.57
N ASN A 63 15.56 13.79 -14.43
CA ASN A 63 16.46 14.50 -13.52
C ASN A 63 15.87 15.75 -12.85
N CYS A 64 14.56 15.99 -12.92
CA CYS A 64 13.85 17.05 -12.19
C CYS A 64 12.97 16.48 -11.07
N PHE A 65 13.13 16.99 -9.85
CA PHE A 65 12.44 16.55 -8.64
C PHE A 65 11.59 17.67 -8.04
N PRO A 66 10.36 17.39 -7.59
CA PRO A 66 9.49 18.39 -6.98
C PRO A 66 10.02 18.84 -5.61
N ARG A 67 9.81 20.11 -5.27
CA ARG A 67 10.19 20.66 -3.95
C ARG A 67 8.98 20.86 -3.04
N PRO A 68 9.08 20.59 -1.72
CA PRO A 68 7.99 20.82 -0.76
C PRO A 68 7.49 22.27 -0.74
N ASN A 69 8.40 23.24 -0.84
CA ASN A 69 8.08 24.68 -0.85
C ASN A 69 7.56 25.19 -2.21
N GLY A 70 7.32 24.29 -3.17
CA GLY A 70 6.96 24.63 -4.54
C GLY A 70 8.18 24.76 -5.47
N GLY A 71 7.93 24.63 -6.78
CA GLY A 71 8.97 24.59 -7.81
C GLY A 71 9.60 23.20 -7.95
N CYS A 72 10.76 23.14 -8.62
CA CYS A 72 11.50 21.89 -8.80
C CYS A 72 13.02 22.08 -8.69
N ARG A 73 13.73 20.99 -8.47
CA ARG A 73 15.19 20.89 -8.54
C ARG A 73 15.56 20.01 -9.72
N CYS A 74 16.30 20.52 -10.68
CA CYS A 74 16.76 19.76 -11.84
C CYS A 74 18.28 19.57 -11.78
N VAL A 75 18.76 18.39 -12.20
CA VAL A 75 20.17 18.15 -12.49
C VAL A 75 20.36 18.24 -14.00
N GLU A 76 21.03 19.30 -14.44
CA GLU A 76 21.27 19.61 -15.84
C GLU A 76 22.75 19.38 -16.17
N LYS A 77 23.05 18.95 -17.40
CA LYS A 77 24.44 18.85 -17.88
C LYS A 77 24.87 20.19 -18.44
N GLY A 78 25.89 20.79 -17.85
CA GLY A 78 26.52 22.01 -18.31
C GLY A 78 27.35 21.80 -19.58
N PRO A 79 27.86 22.90 -20.18
CA PRO A 79 28.65 22.87 -21.42
C PRO A 79 29.92 22.00 -21.30
N ASP A 80 30.48 21.88 -20.11
CA ASP A 80 31.71 21.11 -19.83
C ASP A 80 31.41 19.65 -19.45
N ASN A 81 30.22 19.13 -19.75
CA ASN A 81 29.70 17.84 -19.27
C ASN A 81 29.63 17.70 -17.73
N GLN A 82 29.77 18.80 -16.98
CA GLN A 82 29.61 18.80 -15.53
C GLN A 82 28.13 18.88 -15.15
N GLU A 83 27.71 18.07 -14.18
CA GLU A 83 26.35 18.10 -13.66
C GLU A 83 26.15 19.30 -12.74
N LYS A 84 25.17 20.14 -13.07
CA LYS A 84 24.79 21.31 -12.27
C LYS A 84 23.38 21.13 -11.74
N THR A 85 23.22 21.30 -10.44
CA THR A 85 21.90 21.36 -9.81
C THR A 85 21.35 22.77 -9.94
N VAL A 86 20.19 22.91 -10.59
CA VAL A 86 19.45 24.17 -10.75
C VAL A 86 18.13 24.07 -9.99
N MET A 87 17.72 25.14 -9.33
CA MET A 87 16.43 25.22 -8.66
C MET A 87 15.54 26.22 -9.37
N TYR A 88 14.31 25.79 -9.64
CA TYR A 88 13.26 26.60 -10.26
C TYR A 88 12.15 26.85 -9.25
N ASP A 89 11.56 28.04 -9.31
CA ASP A 89 10.46 28.44 -8.44
C ASP A 89 9.11 27.90 -8.94
N ARG A 90 8.06 28.05 -8.13
CA ARG A 90 6.70 27.62 -8.49
C ARG A 90 6.20 28.21 -9.82
N LYS A 91 6.58 29.45 -10.14
CA LYS A 91 6.18 30.15 -11.37
C LYS A 91 6.76 29.52 -12.65
N ASP A 92 7.88 28.82 -12.52
CA ASP A 92 8.65 28.27 -13.64
C ASP A 92 8.42 26.76 -13.82
N ILE A 93 7.52 26.16 -13.02
CA ILE A 93 7.33 24.70 -13.00
C ILE A 93 6.85 24.17 -14.35
N ASP A 94 5.89 24.84 -14.99
CA ASP A 94 5.32 24.37 -16.25
C ASP A 94 6.27 24.55 -17.44
N THR A 95 7.18 25.52 -17.38
CA THR A 95 8.07 25.87 -18.49
C THR A 95 9.45 25.22 -18.37
N LYS A 96 9.98 25.11 -17.15
CA LYS A 96 11.34 24.61 -16.90
C LYS A 96 11.35 23.16 -16.43
N CYS A 97 10.42 22.79 -15.54
CA CYS A 97 10.41 21.49 -14.89
C CYS A 97 9.61 20.42 -15.61
N ARG A 98 8.56 20.79 -16.35
CA ARG A 98 7.69 19.82 -17.05
C ARG A 98 8.17 19.57 -18.47
N LEU A 99 8.02 18.33 -18.94
CA LEU A 99 8.17 18.02 -20.36
C LEU A 99 7.06 18.76 -21.10
N SER A 100 7.42 19.71 -21.97
CA SER A 100 6.45 20.22 -22.95
C SER A 100 6.01 19.01 -23.77
N SER A 101 4.72 18.70 -23.77
CA SER A 101 4.10 17.61 -24.51
C SER A 101 4.23 17.78 -26.03
N ARG A 102 5.44 17.64 -26.56
CA ARG A 102 5.76 17.56 -28.00
C ARG A 102 6.98 16.67 -28.20
N THR A 103 6.80 15.37 -28.06
CA THR A 103 7.57 14.38 -28.84
C THR A 103 6.84 13.05 -28.79
N ALA A 104 6.15 12.74 -29.89
CA ALA A 104 6.05 11.40 -30.45
C ALA A 104 6.70 11.49 -31.84
#